data_AF-A0A967YMI2-F1
#
_entry.id   AF-A0A967YMI2-F1
#
_cell.length_a   1.000
_cell.length_b   1.000
_cell.length_c   1.000
_cell.angle_alpha   90.00
_cell.angle_beta   90.00
_cell.angle_gamma   90.00
#
_symmetry.space_group_name_H-M   'P 1'
#
loop_
_entity.id
_entity.type
_entity.pdbx_description
1 polymer ?
#
loop_
_entity_poly.entity_id
_entity_poly.type
_entity_poly.pdbx_seq_one_letter_code
_entity_poly.pdbx_strand_id
1 'polypeptide(L)'
;MLKGLIGKKIGMTQIFDENGAAVPVTLIEAGPCYVTQIRKPDREGYASVQLGFEEVHPKRLTGGELGHLKKYDLPPLRFIREFRSKESDVE
;
A
#
# COMPACT_ATOMS: atom_id res chain seq x y z
N MET A 1 -14.72 4.82 3.89
CA MET A 1 -13.40 5.45 3.84
C MET A 1 -12.36 4.34 3.75
N LEU A 2 -11.43 4.39 2.80
CA LEU A 2 -10.41 3.35 2.65
C LEU A 2 -9.46 3.37 3.87
N LYS A 3 -9.53 2.34 4.72
CA LYS A 3 -8.72 2.22 5.94
C LYS A 3 -7.62 1.16 5.74
N GLY A 4 -6.72 1.38 4.79
CA GLY A 4 -5.66 0.42 4.49
C GLY A 4 -4.39 1.09 4.03
N LEU A 5 -3.25 0.70 4.62
CA LEU A 5 -1.91 1.03 4.18
C LEU A 5 -1.14 -0.27 3.94
N ILE A 6 -0.17 -0.23 3.04
CA ILE A 6 0.80 -1.31 2.90
C ILE A 6 2.01 -0.96 3.77
N GLY A 7 2.47 -1.93 4.53
CA GLY A 7 3.67 -1.77 5.35
C GLY A 7 4.48 -3.05 5.44
N LYS A 8 5.73 -2.89 5.86
CA LYS A 8 6.68 -3.97 6.08
C LYS A 8 6.87 -4.18 7.57
N LYS A 9 6.76 -5.43 8.03
CA LYS A 9 7.13 -5.79 9.40
C LYS A 9 8.65 -5.67 9.55
N ILE A 10 9.10 -4.77 10.43
CA ILE A 10 10.52 -4.54 10.72
C ILE A 10 10.99 -5.43 11.86
N GLY A 11 10.16 -5.60 12.88
CA GLY A 11 10.52 -6.39 14.04
C GLY A 11 9.49 -6.28 15.15
N MET A 12 9.87 -6.79 16.32
CA MET A 12 9.08 -6.70 17.55
C MET A 12 9.96 -6.08 18.63
N THR A 13 9.38 -5.20 19.42
CA THR A 13 10.03 -4.63 20.60
C THR A 13 9.01 -4.54 21.73
N GLN A 14 9.40 -3.98 22.87
CA GLN A 14 8.49 -3.64 23.95
C GLN A 14 8.62 -2.15 24.27
N ILE A 15 7.49 -1.55 24.62
CA ILE A 15 7.43 -0.20 25.19
C ILE A 15 6.95 -0.31 26.63
N PHE A 16 7.38 0.59 27.49
CA PHE A 16 6.89 0.67 28.85
C PHE A 16 5.79 1.74 28.91
N ASP A 17 4.66 1.40 29.52
CA ASP A 17 3.61 2.37 29.80
C ASP A 17 3.96 3.26 31.00
N GLU A 18 3.10 4.24 31.28
CA GLU A 18 3.31 5.19 32.39
C GLU A 18 3.30 4.52 33.77
N ASN A 19 2.73 3.30 33.87
CA ASN A 19 2.68 2.51 35.10
C ASN A 19 3.86 1.52 35.22
N GLY A 20 4.79 1.52 34.25
CA GLY A 20 5.95 0.63 34.21
C GLY A 20 5.68 -0.78 33.67
N ALA A 21 4.49 -1.04 33.12
CA ALA A 21 4.18 -2.33 32.49
C ALA A 21 4.80 -2.42 31.09
N ALA A 22 5.40 -3.58 30.77
CA ALA A 22 5.96 -3.84 29.46
C ALA A 22 4.87 -4.29 28.47
N VAL A 23 4.65 -3.51 27.42
CA VAL A 23 3.71 -3.80 26.33
C VAL A 23 4.49 -4.25 25.09
N PRO A 24 4.30 -5.50 24.62
CA PRO A 24 4.93 -5.97 23.40
C PRO A 24 4.27 -5.33 22.17
N VAL A 25 5.08 -4.79 21.28
CA VAL A 25 4.62 -4.09 20.07
C VAL A 25 5.36 -4.58 18.83
N THR A 26 4.70 -4.51 17.67
CA THR A 26 5.31 -4.82 16.37
C THR A 26 5.63 -3.53 15.64
N LEU A 27 6.86 -3.38 15.19
CA LEU A 27 7.27 -2.27 14.34
C LEU A 27 6.87 -2.56 12.90
N ILE A 28 6.02 -1.69 12.35
CA ILE A 28 5.60 -1.72 10.95
C ILE A 28 6.08 -0.42 10.30
N GLU A 29 6.93 -0.54 9.29
CA GLU A 29 7.27 0.57 8.41
C GLU A 29 6.18 0.69 7.36
N ALA A 30 5.37 1.74 7.45
CA ALA A 30 4.36 2.05 6.45
C ALA A 30 4.82 3.25 5.63
N GLY A 31 4.82 3.10 4.31
CA GLY A 31 5.05 4.20 3.36
C GLY A 31 6.48 4.33 2.80
N PRO A 32 6.64 5.05 1.67
CA PRO A 32 5.57 5.72 0.92
C PRO A 32 4.62 4.74 0.21
N CYS A 33 3.30 4.97 0.33
CA CYS A 33 2.25 4.20 -0.33
C CYS A 33 1.61 5.05 -1.43
N TYR A 34 1.80 4.66 -2.68
CA TYR A 34 1.31 5.41 -3.84
C TYR A 34 -0.01 4.84 -4.35
N VAL A 35 -0.95 5.68 -4.76
CA VAL A 35 -2.17 5.20 -5.44
C VAL A 35 -1.85 4.96 -6.90
N THR A 36 -1.89 3.71 -7.35
CA THR A 36 -1.54 3.33 -8.73
C THR A 36 -2.76 3.31 -9.65
N GLN A 37 -3.92 2.91 -9.14
CA GLN A 37 -5.16 2.86 -9.89
C GLN A 37 -6.36 2.93 -8.97
N ILE A 38 -7.41 3.59 -9.43
CA ILE A 38 -8.73 3.58 -8.79
C ILE A 38 -9.68 2.82 -9.72
N ARG A 39 -10.31 1.76 -9.24
CA ARG A 39 -11.32 0.99 -9.97
C ARG A 39 -12.72 1.43 -9.55
N LYS A 40 -13.59 1.64 -10.54
CA LYS A 40 -14.97 2.06 -10.34
C LYS A 40 -15.94 0.97 -10.83
N PRO A 41 -17.11 0.82 -10.18
CA PRO A 41 -18.08 -0.21 -10.55
C PRO A 41 -18.52 -0.16 -12.02
N ASP A 42 -18.64 1.04 -12.58
CA ASP A 42 -19.07 1.26 -13.97
C ASP A 42 -18.19 0.58 -15.02
N ARG A 43 -16.88 0.47 -14.75
CA ARG A 43 -15.90 -0.08 -15.70
C ARG A 43 -15.43 -1.48 -15.31
N GLU A 44 -15.16 -1.70 -14.02
CA GLU A 44 -14.54 -2.94 -13.54
C GLU A 44 -15.49 -3.86 -12.75
N GLY A 45 -16.74 -3.45 -12.53
CA GLY A 45 -17.75 -4.24 -11.81
C GLY A 45 -17.61 -4.23 -10.28
N TYR A 46 -16.64 -3.51 -9.73
CA TYR A 46 -16.47 -3.29 -8.30
C TYR A 46 -15.63 -2.03 -8.00
N ALA A 47 -15.75 -1.52 -6.78
CA ALA A 47 -14.95 -0.41 -6.27
C ALA A 47 -13.70 -0.93 -5.53
N SER A 48 -12.51 -0.48 -5.95
CA SER A 48 -11.26 -0.73 -5.24
C SER A 48 -10.23 0.35 -5.46
N VAL A 49 -9.30 0.47 -4.51
CA VAL A 49 -8.11 1.32 -4.64
C VAL A 49 -6.89 0.43 -4.68
N GLN A 50 -6.07 0.60 -5.71
CA GLN A 50 -4.79 -0.07 -5.86
C GLN A 50 -3.69 0.81 -5.28
N LEU A 51 -2.93 0.25 -4.35
CA LEU A 51 -1.78 0.88 -3.70
C LEU A 51 -0.49 0.17 -4.10
N GLY A 52 0.55 0.96 -4.32
CA GLY A 52 1.91 0.54 -4.57
C GLY A 52 2.84 0.87 -3.40
N PHE A 53 3.78 -0.02 -3.08
CA PHE A 53 4.72 0.10 -1.96
C PHE A 53 6.09 -0.48 -2.31
N GLU A 54 7.13 0.06 -1.66
CA GLU A 54 8.56 -0.25 -1.83
C GLU A 54 9.11 0.09 -3.23
N GLU A 55 9.86 1.18 -3.33
CA GLU A 55 10.56 1.57 -4.56
C GLU A 55 11.73 0.63 -4.85
N VAL A 56 11.85 0.20 -6.11
CA VAL A 56 12.89 -0.74 -6.55
C VAL A 56 13.52 -0.30 -7.87
N HIS A 57 14.75 -0.74 -8.10
CA HIS A 57 15.43 -0.44 -9.36
C HIS A 57 14.62 -0.96 -10.57
N PRO A 58 14.42 -0.18 -11.66
CA PRO A 58 13.56 -0.54 -12.79
C PRO A 58 13.88 -1.90 -13.43
N LYS A 59 15.16 -2.30 -13.44
CA LYS A 59 15.61 -3.62 -13.93
C LYS A 59 15.02 -4.82 -13.19
N ARG A 60 14.42 -4.63 -12.01
CA ARG A 60 13.77 -5.68 -11.22
C ARG A 60 12.31 -5.91 -11.60
N LEU A 61 11.72 -5.03 -12.41
CA LEU A 61 10.34 -5.12 -12.88
C LEU A 61 10.28 -5.64 -14.30
N THR A 62 9.18 -6.31 -14.64
CA THR A 62 8.88 -6.70 -16.01
C THR A 62 8.44 -5.49 -16.84
N GLY A 63 8.55 -5.58 -18.18
CA GLY A 63 8.16 -4.48 -19.06
C GLY A 63 6.68 -4.06 -18.91
N GLY A 64 5.79 -5.00 -18.60
CA GLY A 64 4.37 -4.73 -18.38
C GLY A 64 4.10 -3.94 -17.10
N GLU A 65 4.71 -4.34 -15.98
CA GLU A 65 4.58 -3.63 -14.70
C GLU A 65 5.14 -2.21 -14.79
N LEU A 66 6.29 -2.08 -15.46
CA LEU A 66 6.95 -0.80 -15.67
C LEU A 66 6.11 0.11 -16.57
N GLY A 67 5.47 -0.44 -17.62
CA GLY A 67 4.53 0.30 -18.46
C GLY A 67 3.29 0.77 -17.71
N HIS A 68 2.73 -0.07 -16.84
CA HIS A 68 1.57 0.29 -16.00
C HIS A 68 1.89 1.46 -15.06
N LEU A 69 3.04 1.41 -14.39
CA LEU A 69 3.47 2.47 -13.47
C LEU A 69 3.84 3.77 -14.21
N LYS A 70 4.52 3.67 -15.35
CA LYS A 70 4.87 4.82 -16.19
C LYS A 70 3.66 5.57 -16.73
N LYS A 71 2.54 4.87 -16.98
CA LYS A 71 1.30 5.52 -17.45
C LYS A 71 0.81 6.62 -16.51
N TYR A 72 1.07 6.47 -15.21
CA TYR A 72 0.66 7.41 -14.17
C TYR A 72 1.86 8.16 -13.54
N ASP A 73 3.02 8.15 -14.20
CA ASP A 73 4.27 8.78 -13.75
C ASP A 73 4.71 8.36 -12.33
N LEU A 74 4.46 7.09 -11.98
CA LEU A 74 4.78 6.56 -10.67
C LEU A 74 6.19 5.93 -10.65
N PRO A 75 6.87 5.96 -9.48
CA PRO A 75 8.12 5.26 -9.34
C PRO A 75 7.95 3.75 -9.57
N PRO A 76 9.03 3.03 -9.90
CA PRO A 76 9.03 1.59 -9.97
C PRO A 76 8.76 0.97 -8.59
N LEU A 77 7.56 0.44 -8.38
CA LEU A 77 7.09 -0.12 -7.11
C LEU A 77 7.08 -1.65 -7.16
N ARG A 78 7.55 -2.29 -6.09
CA ARG A 78 7.66 -3.75 -5.99
C ARG A 78 6.34 -4.41 -5.66
N PHE A 79 5.60 -3.84 -4.73
CA PHE A 79 4.36 -4.41 -4.24
C PHE A 79 3.20 -3.57 -4.74
N ILE A 80 2.27 -4.20 -5.45
CA ILE A 80 1.01 -3.59 -5.87
C ILE A 80 -0.12 -4.44 -5.28
N ARG A 81 -0.98 -3.85 -4.47
CA ARG A 81 -2.11 -4.53 -3.81
C ARG A 81 -3.37 -3.71 -3.93
N GLU A 82 -4.48 -4.41 -4.10
CA GLU A 82 -5.81 -3.80 -4.18
C GLU A 82 -6.54 -3.94 -2.85
N PHE A 83 -7.16 -2.84 -2.43
CA PHE A 83 -8.05 -2.78 -1.29
C PHE A 83 -9.46 -2.53 -1.81
N ARG A 84 -10.33 -3.51 -1.61
CA ARG A 84 -11.75 -3.36 -1.95
C ARG A 84 -12.37 -2.30 -1.05
N SER A 85 -13.15 -1.42 -1.67
CA SER A 85 -13.83 -0.33 -0.99
C SER A 85 -15.33 -0.42 -1.27
N LYS A 86 -16.14 0.21 -0.41
CA LYS A 86 -17.53 0.48 -0.75
C LYS A 86 -17.56 1.64 -1.74
N GLU A 87 -18.54 1.64 -2.63
CA GLU A 87 -18.67 2.63 -3.72
C GLU A 87 -18.68 4.08 -3.21
N SER A 88 -19.23 4.31 -2.02
CA SER A 88 -19.30 5.61 -1.33
C SER A 88 -17.95 6.18 -0.86
N ASP A 89 -16.87 5.41 -0.97
CA ASP A 89 -15.59 5.71 -0.33
C ASP A 89 -14.46 5.98 -1.32
N VAL A 90 -14.79 6.04 -2.61
CA VAL A 90 -13.86 6.17 -3.73
C VAL A 90 -14.23 7.42 -4.52
N GLU A 91 -13.96 8.58 -3.94
CA GLU A 91 -14.04 9.89 -4.62
C GLU A 91 -12.66 10.32 -5.14
#